data_AF-A0AAV6YRT6-F1
#
_entry.id   AF-A0AAV6YRT6-F1
#
_cell.length_a   1.000
_cell.length_b   1.000
_cell.length_c   1.000
_cell.angle_alpha   90.00
_cell.angle_beta   90.00
_cell.angle_gamma   90.00
#
_symmetry.space_group_name_H-M   'P 1'
#
loop_
_entity.id
_entity.type
_entity.pdbx_description
1 polymer ?
#
loop_
_entity_poly.entity_id
_entity_poly.type
_entity_poly.pdbx_seq_one_letter_code
_entity_poly.pdbx_strand_id
1 'polypeptide(L)'
;MIPYLCPLHVLQADLPYYTWEEIQSRIVQIQKEHQICIHKKELSELDVSHRILRFKNYMVAMVNKNLLPLQHRLPLLGDTIFYTRGLKYNFQLIFFWGPGCLFQNEWSLKPEYKRAGARLELADRLSQRILWIGLANLVLCPLVLVWQILYAFFSYTEVLRREPGSLGARCWSLYGRCYLRHFNELDHQLQARLSRAYKPASKYMNCFLSPLLAVAAKHLGFLAGSILAVLIALTVYDEDVLAVEHVLSAVTLLGVVVTVCRSFIPDQHLVFCPEQLLRVILAHIHYMPDHWQRSAHRSETRGEFAQLFQYKAVFILEELLSPLLTPLVLIFRLRPKSLEIIDFFRNFTVEVVGVGDTCSFAQMDVRQHGNPAWMSAGKTEASVYQQAEDGKTELSLMHFAITNPRWQPPRECSAFLTHLRERVQKDSGGTTPKNPPGLGHPLHCSGLSDSEPHSLMANMFHAMSPATMPPHTDVLCSPHVSAVSEVASALRSLSPQQSYHMTQNQSGLEFRNSSFGSSLWEGPMTSGPLSEYASMEMSLHALYMHE
;
A
#
# COMPACT_ATOMS: atom_id res chain seq x y z
N MET A 1 36.91 -23.74 -9.64
CA MET A 1 35.75 -22.83 -9.74
C MET A 1 35.44 -22.38 -8.32
N ILE A 2 36.07 -21.29 -7.87
CA ILE A 2 35.89 -20.78 -6.50
C ILE A 2 34.50 -20.17 -6.46
N PRO A 3 33.54 -20.72 -5.70
CA PRO A 3 32.28 -20.01 -5.53
C PRO A 3 32.63 -18.75 -4.76
N TYR A 4 32.34 -17.58 -5.32
CA TYR A 4 32.29 -16.36 -4.53
C TYR A 4 31.19 -16.57 -3.48
N LEU A 5 31.55 -17.15 -2.33
CA LEU A 5 30.72 -17.15 -1.14
C LEU A 5 30.43 -15.68 -0.88
N CYS A 6 29.16 -15.31 -1.06
CA CYS A 6 28.68 -14.00 -0.66
C CYS A 6 29.14 -13.78 0.79
N PRO A 7 29.77 -12.65 1.16
CA PRO A 7 30.19 -12.37 2.54
C PRO A 7 29.05 -12.58 3.55
N LEU A 8 27.80 -12.55 3.07
CA LEU A 8 26.56 -12.86 3.77
C LEU A 8 26.39 -14.32 4.20
N HIS A 9 27.24 -15.24 3.74
CA HIS A 9 27.10 -16.69 3.97
C HIS A 9 25.68 -17.19 3.63
N VAL A 10 25.12 -16.67 2.53
CA VAL A 10 23.79 -17.05 2.00
C VAL A 10 24.00 -17.65 0.61
N LEU A 11 23.48 -18.85 0.40
CA LEU A 11 23.44 -19.48 -0.92
C LEU A 11 22.35 -18.82 -1.77
N GLN A 12 22.63 -18.65 -3.06
CA GLN A 12 21.67 -18.01 -3.99
C GLN A 12 20.33 -18.77 -4.08
N ALA A 13 20.36 -20.10 -3.91
CA ALA A 13 19.16 -20.94 -3.89
C ALA A 13 18.26 -20.68 -2.67
N ASP A 14 18.85 -20.24 -1.55
CA ASP A 14 18.12 -20.04 -0.30
C ASP A 14 17.58 -18.61 -0.17
N LEU A 15 18.07 -17.67 -0.98
CA LEU A 15 17.71 -16.26 -0.93
C LEU A 15 16.19 -15.98 -0.94
N PRO A 16 15.35 -16.69 -1.72
CA PRO A 16 13.89 -16.47 -1.71
C PRO A 16 13.21 -16.83 -0.38
N TYR A 17 13.82 -17.67 0.45
CA TYR A 17 13.26 -18.10 1.74
C TYR A 17 13.73 -17.22 2.90
N TYR A 18 14.70 -16.34 2.66
CA TYR A 18 15.18 -15.38 3.65
C TYR A 18 14.29 -14.14 3.69
N THR A 19 13.91 -13.73 4.90
CA THR A 19 13.27 -12.43 5.11
C THR A 19 14.28 -11.29 4.95
N TRP A 20 13.80 -10.11 4.55
CA TRP A 20 14.68 -8.93 4.47
C TRP A 20 15.29 -8.57 5.83
N GLU A 21 14.55 -8.76 6.92
CA GLU A 21 15.01 -8.51 8.28
C GLU A 21 16.23 -9.38 8.64
N GLU A 22 16.20 -10.67 8.28
CA GLU A 22 17.34 -11.57 8.45
C GLU A 22 18.55 -11.11 7.66
N ILE A 23 18.37 -10.79 6.38
CA ILE A 23 19.43 -10.28 5.49
C ILE A 23 20.02 -8.98 6.06
N GLN A 24 19.17 -8.06 6.51
CA GLN A 24 19.60 -6.79 7.09
C GLN A 24 20.44 -7.01 8.36
N SER A 25 20.06 -7.93 9.26
CA SER A 25 20.89 -8.28 10.42
C SER A 25 22.28 -8.78 10.02
N ARG A 26 22.33 -9.65 9.00
CA ARG A 26 23.61 -10.19 8.52
C ARG A 26 24.48 -9.08 7.94
N ILE A 27 23.90 -8.13 7.20
CA ILE A 27 24.63 -6.95 6.70
C ILE A 27 25.21 -6.13 7.87
N VAL A 28 24.42 -5.88 8.91
CA VAL A 28 24.87 -5.14 10.11
C VAL A 28 25.98 -5.91 10.85
N GLN A 29 25.90 -7.23 10.92
CA GLN A 29 26.93 -8.07 11.53
C GLN A 29 28.23 -8.06 10.71
N ILE A 30 28.12 -8.13 9.39
CA ILE A 30 29.27 -8.13 8.47
C ILE A 30 30.06 -6.84 8.53
N GLN A 31 29.43 -5.70 8.84
CA GLN A 31 30.16 -4.44 9.05
C GLN A 31 31.29 -4.60 10.10
N LYS A 32 31.13 -5.50 11.08
CA LYS A 32 32.15 -5.75 12.12
C LYS A 32 33.34 -6.54 11.60
N GLU A 33 33.12 -7.41 10.61
CA GLU A 33 34.13 -8.29 10.01
C GLU A 33 34.80 -7.62 8.80
N HIS A 34 33.98 -7.05 7.93
CA HIS A 34 34.34 -6.33 6.72
C HIS A 34 33.88 -4.88 6.89
N GLN A 35 34.81 -3.93 7.03
CA GLN A 35 34.49 -2.50 7.16
C GLN A 35 33.91 -1.91 5.85
N ILE A 36 32.65 -2.23 5.53
CA ILE A 36 31.96 -1.75 4.32
C ILE A 36 31.60 -0.25 4.43
N CYS A 37 31.38 0.26 5.63
CA CYS A 37 31.30 1.67 5.95
C CYS A 37 32.59 2.14 6.60
N ILE A 38 33.30 3.07 5.94
CA ILE A 38 34.61 3.58 6.40
C ILE A 38 34.45 4.51 7.60
N HIS A 39 33.41 5.34 7.61
CA HIS A 39 33.24 6.42 8.59
C HIS A 39 32.62 5.96 9.92
N LYS A 40 31.97 4.79 9.96
CA LYS A 40 31.24 4.30 11.13
C LYS A 40 31.62 2.87 11.44
N LYS A 41 32.03 2.60 12.68
CA LYS A 41 32.46 1.25 13.12
C LYS A 41 31.31 0.26 13.18
N GLU A 42 30.12 0.72 13.57
CA GLU A 42 28.90 -0.10 13.63
C GLU A 42 27.79 0.55 12.79
N LEU A 43 27.16 -0.24 11.92
CA LEU A 43 26.07 0.21 11.07
C LEU A 43 24.74 -0.01 11.80
N SER A 44 23.84 0.97 11.76
CA SER A 44 22.48 0.80 12.28
C SER A 44 21.52 0.32 11.19
N GLU A 45 20.43 -0.33 11.59
CA GLU A 45 19.32 -0.71 10.69
C GLU A 45 18.72 0.53 9.98
N LEU A 46 18.70 1.67 10.68
CA LEU A 46 18.28 2.96 10.13
C LEU A 46 19.25 3.49 9.06
N ASP A 47 20.55 3.31 9.25
CA ASP A 47 21.57 3.75 8.27
C ASP A 47 21.41 3.01 6.93
N VAL A 48 21.13 1.70 6.99
CA VAL A 48 20.83 0.87 5.81
C VAL A 48 19.58 1.41 5.11
N SER A 49 18.54 1.72 5.87
CA SER A 49 17.28 2.25 5.36
C SER A 49 17.47 3.62 4.70
N HIS A 50 18.23 4.52 5.32
CA HIS A 50 18.56 5.83 4.73
C HIS A 50 19.33 5.71 3.42
N ARG A 51 20.25 4.73 3.31
CA ARG A 51 20.99 4.49 2.06
C ARG A 51 20.09 4.02 0.92
N ILE A 52 19.16 3.09 1.21
CA ILE A 52 18.24 2.54 0.20
C ILE A 52 17.17 3.56 -0.18
N LEU A 53 16.65 4.31 0.80
CA LEU A 53 15.43 5.12 0.66
C LEU A 53 15.68 6.63 0.55
N ARG A 54 16.95 7.09 0.50
CA ARG A 54 17.34 8.52 0.48
C ARG A 54 16.40 9.39 -0.37
N PHE A 55 16.34 9.11 -1.67
CA PHE A 55 15.53 9.91 -2.61
C PHE A 55 14.03 9.65 -2.46
N LYS A 56 13.62 8.46 -2.04
CA LYS A 56 12.19 8.16 -1.79
C LYS A 56 11.66 8.94 -0.61
N ASN A 57 12.46 9.10 0.46
CA ASN A 57 12.10 9.91 1.61
C ASN A 57 11.90 11.38 1.24
N TYR A 58 12.77 11.95 0.38
CA TYR A 58 12.54 13.29 -0.17
C TYR A 58 11.24 13.38 -0.97
N MET A 59 10.96 12.41 -1.85
CA MET A 59 9.70 12.38 -2.60
C MET A 59 8.47 12.30 -1.68
N VAL A 60 8.51 11.49 -0.63
CA VAL A 60 7.41 11.39 0.36
C VAL A 60 7.22 12.72 1.09
N ALA A 61 8.30 13.36 1.54
CA ALA A 61 8.23 14.65 2.20
C ALA A 61 7.70 15.76 1.29
N MET A 62 8.15 15.82 0.03
CA MET A 62 7.68 16.82 -0.93
C MET A 62 6.20 16.67 -1.29
N VAL A 63 5.69 15.42 -1.33
CA VAL A 63 4.25 15.16 -1.51
C VAL A 63 3.46 15.55 -0.25
N ASN A 64 3.92 15.14 0.94
CA ASN A 64 3.27 15.48 2.22
C ASN A 64 3.19 17.00 2.47
N LYS A 65 4.22 17.75 2.05
CA LYS A 65 4.27 19.21 2.12
C LYS A 65 3.61 19.93 0.95
N ASN A 66 2.93 19.22 0.04
CA ASN A 66 2.26 19.79 -1.14
C ASN A 66 3.16 20.68 -2.02
N LEU A 67 4.47 20.40 -2.05
CA LEU A 67 5.44 21.14 -2.86
C LEU A 67 5.31 20.79 -4.35
N LEU A 68 4.98 19.54 -4.65
CA LEU A 68 4.76 19.10 -6.02
C LEU A 68 3.34 19.48 -6.48
N PRO A 69 3.17 20.04 -7.69
CA PRO A 69 1.87 20.46 -8.19
C PRO A 69 1.07 19.27 -8.72
N LEU A 70 0.56 18.43 -7.82
CA LEU A 70 -0.19 17.22 -8.16
C LEU A 70 -1.70 17.45 -8.26
N GLN A 71 -2.22 18.46 -7.55
CA GLN A 71 -3.65 18.78 -7.51
C GLN A 71 -4.01 19.80 -8.59
N HIS A 72 -5.06 19.50 -9.35
CA HIS A 72 -5.55 20.31 -10.45
C HIS A 72 -7.07 20.45 -10.41
N ARG A 73 -7.55 21.69 -10.49
CA ARG A 73 -8.98 21.99 -10.63
C ARG A 73 -9.35 22.01 -12.10
N LEU A 74 -10.12 21.02 -12.54
CA LEU A 74 -10.66 20.95 -13.90
C LEU A 74 -12.12 21.43 -13.90
N PRO A 75 -12.55 22.24 -14.89
CA PRO A 75 -13.86 22.88 -14.88
C PRO A 75 -15.05 21.92 -14.89
N LEU A 76 -14.86 20.66 -15.31
CA LEU A 76 -15.90 19.63 -15.39
C LEU A 76 -15.73 18.49 -14.37
N LEU A 77 -14.49 18.17 -14.00
CA LEU A 77 -14.17 17.02 -13.13
C LEU A 77 -13.91 17.42 -11.67
N GLY A 78 -13.83 18.71 -11.37
CA GLY A 78 -13.50 19.21 -10.04
C GLY A 78 -12.03 19.04 -9.68
N ASP A 79 -11.76 18.75 -8.41
CA ASP A 79 -10.41 18.59 -7.87
C ASP A 79 -9.87 17.18 -8.20
N THR A 80 -8.91 17.14 -9.12
CA THR A 80 -8.29 15.91 -9.62
C THR A 80 -6.81 15.86 -9.24
N ILE A 81 -6.29 14.66 -9.03
CA ILE A 81 -4.87 14.45 -8.75
C ILE A 81 -4.23 13.78 -9.95
N PHE A 82 -3.19 14.41 -10.50
CA PHE A 82 -2.44 13.86 -11.63
C PHE A 82 -1.02 13.51 -11.19
N TYR A 83 -0.76 12.23 -11.00
CA TYR A 83 0.58 11.74 -10.66
C TYR A 83 0.86 10.39 -11.32
N THR A 84 1.55 10.44 -12.46
CA THR A 84 1.87 9.29 -13.30
C THR A 84 3.33 8.86 -13.16
N ARG A 85 3.67 7.67 -13.67
CA ARG A 85 5.06 7.17 -13.67
C ARG A 85 6.00 8.10 -14.45
N GLY A 86 5.54 8.63 -15.58
CA GLY A 86 6.29 9.60 -16.39
C GLY A 86 6.59 10.91 -15.65
N LEU A 87 5.60 11.45 -14.93
CA LEU A 87 5.78 12.67 -14.12
C LEU A 87 6.73 12.43 -12.94
N LYS A 88 6.56 11.31 -12.22
CA LYS A 88 7.46 10.90 -11.14
C LYS A 88 8.91 10.75 -11.62
N TYR A 89 9.12 10.11 -12.76
CA TYR A 89 10.43 9.96 -13.37
C TYR A 89 11.07 11.32 -13.67
N ASN A 90 10.29 12.25 -14.23
CA ASN A 90 10.77 13.61 -14.50
C ASN A 90 11.15 14.35 -13.22
N PHE A 91 10.38 14.23 -12.13
CA PHE A 91 10.78 14.80 -10.84
C PHE A 91 12.10 14.22 -10.34
N GLN A 92 12.29 12.90 -10.44
CA GLN A 92 13.55 12.26 -10.03
C GLN A 92 14.73 12.71 -10.91
N LEU A 93 14.51 12.85 -12.22
CA LEU A 93 15.50 13.38 -13.15
C LEU A 93 15.85 14.85 -12.85
N ILE A 94 14.86 15.68 -12.50
CA ILE A 94 15.10 17.08 -12.15
C ILE A 94 15.84 17.16 -10.81
N PHE A 95 15.46 16.42 -9.79
CA PHE A 95 16.00 16.65 -8.45
C PHE A 95 17.26 15.84 -8.13
N PHE A 96 17.32 14.58 -8.55
CA PHE A 96 18.30 13.62 -8.05
C PHE A 96 19.27 13.11 -9.10
N TRP A 97 18.87 13.03 -10.38
CA TRP A 97 19.68 12.38 -11.43
C TRP A 97 20.20 13.36 -12.49
N GLY A 98 21.36 13.04 -13.08
CA GLY A 98 21.99 13.81 -14.15
C GLY A 98 22.94 14.91 -13.69
N PRO A 99 23.73 15.51 -14.61
CA PRO A 99 24.85 16.40 -14.26
C PRO A 99 24.41 17.72 -13.60
N GLY A 100 23.19 18.18 -13.90
CA GLY A 100 22.63 19.42 -13.36
C GLY A 100 21.79 19.25 -12.07
N CYS A 101 21.75 18.07 -11.44
CA CYS A 101 20.92 17.82 -10.26
C CYS A 101 21.41 18.52 -9.00
N LEU A 102 20.55 18.54 -7.98
CA LEU A 102 20.85 19.22 -6.72
C LEU A 102 21.95 18.48 -5.95
N PHE A 103 22.02 17.17 -6.14
CA PHE A 103 23.02 16.29 -5.56
C PHE A 103 24.30 16.32 -6.38
N GLN A 104 25.46 16.43 -5.72
CA GLN A 104 26.76 16.35 -6.39
C GLN A 104 27.11 14.90 -6.71
N ASN A 105 26.91 14.05 -5.71
CA ASN A 105 27.06 12.61 -5.76
C ASN A 105 25.74 11.99 -5.29
N GLU A 106 25.58 10.66 -5.40
CA GLU A 106 24.34 9.98 -4.95
C GLU A 106 23.98 10.22 -3.48
N TRP A 107 24.93 10.69 -2.66
CA TRP A 107 24.80 10.81 -1.21
C TRP A 107 25.03 12.21 -0.63
N SER A 108 25.45 13.20 -1.41
CA SER A 108 25.66 14.56 -0.90
C SER A 108 25.06 15.63 -1.80
N LEU A 109 24.37 16.58 -1.16
CA LEU A 109 23.81 17.77 -1.76
C LEU A 109 24.93 18.78 -2.07
N LYS A 110 24.87 19.45 -3.23
CA LYS A 110 25.89 20.46 -3.56
C LYS A 110 25.93 21.54 -2.45
N PRO A 111 27.12 21.94 -2.00
CA PRO A 111 27.27 22.85 -0.85
C PRO A 111 26.66 24.23 -1.08
N GLU A 112 26.45 24.63 -2.33
CA GLU A 112 25.75 25.87 -2.69
C GLU A 112 24.29 25.90 -2.18
N TYR A 113 23.59 24.77 -2.17
CA TYR A 113 22.21 24.67 -1.69
C TYR A 113 22.09 24.69 -0.16
N LYS A 114 23.19 24.44 0.56
CA LYS A 114 23.23 24.53 2.03
C LYS A 114 23.36 25.98 2.51
N ARG A 115 23.83 26.91 1.66
CA ARG A 115 24.06 28.33 2.02
C ARG A 115 22.84 29.20 1.65
N ALA A 116 22.57 30.23 2.46
CA ALA A 116 21.42 31.12 2.24
C ALA A 116 21.64 32.18 1.14
N GLY A 117 22.89 32.57 0.88
CA GLY A 117 23.22 33.78 0.11
C GLY A 117 22.75 33.81 -1.35
N ALA A 118 22.73 32.67 -2.04
CA ALA A 118 22.44 32.59 -3.48
C ALA A 118 21.07 31.97 -3.81
N ARG A 119 20.09 32.03 -2.88
CA ARG A 119 18.81 31.31 -3.03
C ARG A 119 18.05 31.64 -4.33
N LEU A 120 18.03 32.91 -4.74
CA LEU A 120 17.28 33.36 -5.92
C LEU A 120 17.97 32.91 -7.21
N GLU A 121 19.29 32.97 -7.25
CA GLU A 121 20.09 32.49 -8.39
C GLU A 121 19.94 30.97 -8.55
N LEU A 122 20.00 30.22 -7.45
CA LEU A 122 19.79 28.77 -7.46
C LEU A 122 18.37 28.40 -7.90
N ALA A 123 17.37 29.17 -7.46
CA ALA A 123 15.99 28.99 -7.90
C ALA A 123 15.83 29.26 -9.40
N ASP A 124 16.47 30.30 -9.95
CA ASP A 124 16.42 30.57 -11.38
C ASP A 124 17.13 29.48 -12.19
N ARG A 125 18.29 28.99 -11.75
CA ARG A 125 18.96 27.83 -12.38
C ARG A 125 18.08 26.59 -12.39
N LEU A 126 17.38 26.30 -11.30
CA LEU A 126 16.42 25.18 -11.23
C LEU A 126 15.23 25.41 -12.17
N SER A 127 14.69 26.64 -12.20
CA SER A 127 13.59 27.06 -13.09
C SER A 127 13.95 26.87 -14.56
N GLN A 128 15.13 27.31 -14.98
CA GLN A 128 15.64 27.12 -16.35
C GLN A 128 15.83 25.64 -16.68
N ARG A 129 16.34 24.84 -15.73
CA ARG A 129 16.49 23.39 -15.93
C ARG A 129 15.14 22.69 -16.09
N ILE A 130 14.15 23.03 -15.27
CA ILE A 130 12.78 22.52 -15.40
C ILE A 130 12.20 22.88 -16.78
N LEU A 131 12.44 24.10 -17.27
CA LEU A 131 12.01 24.53 -18.59
C LEU A 131 12.63 23.67 -19.71
N TRP A 132 13.95 23.47 -19.69
CA TRP A 132 14.63 22.67 -20.70
C TRP A 132 14.19 21.20 -20.69
N ILE A 133 14.02 20.60 -19.51
CA ILE A 133 13.50 19.24 -19.39
C ILE A 133 12.04 19.18 -19.87
N GLY A 134 11.21 20.17 -19.52
CA GLY A 134 9.84 20.27 -20.01
C GLY A 134 9.76 20.38 -21.54
N LEU A 135 10.63 21.20 -22.14
CA LEU A 135 10.72 21.34 -23.60
C LEU A 135 11.22 20.06 -24.26
N ALA A 136 12.20 19.36 -23.67
CA ALA A 136 12.65 18.07 -24.17
C ALA A 136 11.53 17.01 -24.13
N ASN A 137 10.72 16.97 -23.05
CA ASN A 137 9.53 16.12 -22.99
C ASN A 137 8.49 16.49 -24.05
N LEU A 138 8.32 17.78 -24.35
CA LEU A 138 7.42 18.23 -25.41
C LEU A 138 7.87 17.78 -26.80
N VAL A 139 9.19 17.84 -27.08
CA VAL A 139 9.77 17.35 -28.34
C VAL A 139 9.68 15.83 -28.46
N LEU A 140 9.91 15.10 -27.36
CA LEU A 140 9.83 13.63 -27.32
C LEU A 140 8.39 13.10 -27.21
N CYS A 141 7.43 13.98 -26.94
CA CYS A 141 6.01 13.66 -26.76
C CYS A 141 5.43 12.72 -27.82
N PRO A 142 5.55 12.98 -29.15
CA PRO A 142 4.96 12.11 -30.17
C PRO A 142 5.54 10.68 -30.12
N LEU A 143 6.84 10.54 -29.90
CA LEU A 143 7.50 9.24 -29.83
C LEU A 143 7.04 8.44 -28.61
N VAL A 144 7.03 9.08 -27.44
CA VAL A 144 6.59 8.44 -26.19
C VAL A 144 5.11 8.09 -26.25
N LEU A 145 4.28 8.94 -26.86
CA LEU A 145 2.85 8.68 -27.02
C LEU A 145 2.58 7.46 -27.90
N VAL A 146 3.26 7.34 -29.04
CA VAL A 146 3.15 6.15 -29.91
C VAL A 146 3.55 4.89 -29.16
N TRP A 147 4.67 4.93 -28.42
CA TRP A 147 5.09 3.81 -27.58
C TRP A 147 4.04 3.44 -26.53
N GLN A 148 3.47 4.42 -25.82
CA GLN A 148 2.45 4.19 -24.81
C GLN A 148 1.16 3.59 -25.40
N ILE A 149 0.72 4.08 -26.56
CA ILE A 149 -0.44 3.52 -27.27
C ILE A 149 -0.19 2.05 -27.62
N LEU A 150 0.96 1.74 -28.22
CA LEU A 150 1.32 0.37 -28.61
C LEU A 150 1.42 -0.55 -27.39
N TYR A 151 2.10 -0.10 -26.34
CA TYR A 151 2.26 -0.87 -25.11
C TYR A 151 0.91 -1.13 -24.42
N ALA A 152 0.06 -0.10 -24.33
CA ALA A 152 -1.27 -0.23 -23.75
C ALA A 152 -2.15 -1.18 -24.57
N PHE A 153 -2.10 -1.08 -25.91
CA PHE A 153 -2.79 -2.00 -26.80
C PHE A 153 -2.32 -3.44 -26.53
N PHE A 154 -1.03 -3.76 -26.66
CA PHE A 154 -0.54 -5.13 -26.49
C PHE A 154 -0.74 -5.71 -25.09
N SER A 155 -0.69 -4.89 -24.04
CA SER A 155 -0.81 -5.38 -22.66
C SER A 155 -2.25 -5.54 -22.19
N TYR A 156 -3.18 -4.70 -22.66
CA TYR A 156 -4.55 -4.66 -22.13
C TYR A 156 -5.61 -5.23 -23.06
N THR A 157 -5.35 -5.41 -24.36
CA THR A 157 -6.34 -6.01 -25.28
C THR A 157 -6.66 -7.46 -24.92
N GLU A 158 -5.65 -8.23 -24.51
CA GLU A 158 -5.85 -9.62 -24.05
C GLU A 158 -6.74 -9.66 -22.80
N VAL A 159 -6.42 -8.80 -21.83
CA VAL A 159 -7.15 -8.69 -20.56
C VAL A 159 -8.59 -8.24 -20.80
N LEU A 160 -8.81 -7.27 -21.70
CA LEU A 160 -10.15 -6.81 -22.07
C LEU A 160 -10.98 -7.92 -22.72
N ARG A 161 -10.35 -8.77 -23.55
CA ARG A 161 -11.02 -9.91 -24.20
C ARG A 161 -11.35 -11.02 -23.21
N ARG A 162 -10.44 -11.33 -22.27
CA ARG A 162 -10.59 -12.42 -21.32
C ARG A 162 -11.55 -12.07 -20.18
N GLU A 163 -11.33 -10.93 -19.54
CA GLU A 163 -12.05 -10.50 -18.33
C GLU A 163 -12.28 -8.97 -18.36
N PRO A 164 -13.34 -8.48 -19.04
CA PRO A 164 -13.61 -7.04 -19.15
C PRO A 164 -13.87 -6.38 -17.78
N GLY A 165 -14.37 -7.14 -16.79
CA GLY A 165 -14.56 -6.67 -15.42
C GLY A 165 -13.27 -6.29 -14.69
N SER A 166 -12.12 -6.78 -15.13
CA SER A 166 -10.81 -6.49 -14.50
C SER A 166 -10.37 -5.02 -14.66
N LEU A 167 -10.89 -4.30 -15.66
CA LEU A 167 -10.65 -2.86 -15.83
C LEU A 167 -11.51 -2.01 -14.87
N GLY A 168 -12.66 -2.55 -14.47
CA GLY A 168 -13.53 -1.99 -13.43
C GLY A 168 -13.01 -2.26 -12.01
N ALA A 169 -12.04 -3.16 -11.86
CA ALA A 169 -11.31 -3.31 -10.61
C ALA A 169 -10.52 -2.03 -10.28
N ARG A 170 -10.27 -1.84 -8.99
CA ARG A 170 -9.53 -0.69 -8.48
C ARG A 170 -8.11 -1.07 -8.13
N CYS A 171 -7.24 -0.08 -8.06
CA CYS A 171 -5.86 -0.23 -7.64
C CYS A 171 -5.42 1.00 -6.85
N TRP A 172 -4.45 0.80 -5.95
CA TRP A 172 -3.81 1.91 -5.24
C TRP A 172 -3.10 2.83 -6.25
N SER A 173 -3.49 4.10 -6.28
CA SER A 173 -2.93 5.10 -7.19
C SER A 173 -1.46 5.35 -6.86
N LEU A 174 -0.68 5.83 -7.84
CA LEU A 174 0.72 6.19 -7.58
C LEU A 174 0.83 7.31 -6.54
N TYR A 175 -0.16 8.22 -6.52
CA TYR A 175 -0.30 9.24 -5.49
C TYR A 175 -0.54 8.60 -4.12
N GLY A 176 -1.53 7.71 -4.01
CA GLY A 176 -1.83 6.99 -2.77
C GLY A 176 -0.64 6.20 -2.23
N ARG A 177 0.17 5.59 -3.11
CA ARG A 177 1.41 4.91 -2.72
C ARG A 177 2.48 5.85 -2.14
N CYS A 178 2.49 7.12 -2.51
CA CYS A 178 3.40 8.12 -1.92
C CYS A 178 2.79 8.76 -0.66
N TYR A 179 1.47 9.01 -0.68
CA TYR A 179 0.74 9.61 0.42
C TYR A 179 0.69 8.68 1.65
N LEU A 180 0.36 7.39 1.47
CA LEU A 180 0.21 6.40 2.55
C LEU A 180 1.53 5.79 3.04
N ARG A 181 2.66 6.19 2.44
CA ARG A 181 3.99 5.68 2.77
C ARG A 181 4.58 6.41 3.96
N HIS A 182 5.11 5.65 4.91
CA HIS A 182 5.91 6.16 6.03
C HIS A 182 7.32 6.56 5.56
N PHE A 183 8.01 7.37 6.36
CA PHE A 183 9.44 7.54 6.20
C PHE A 183 10.19 6.24 6.53
N ASN A 184 11.26 5.96 5.78
CA ASN A 184 12.09 4.74 5.94
C ASN A 184 11.36 3.40 5.75
N GLU A 185 10.18 3.40 5.13
CA GLU A 185 9.46 2.18 4.78
C GLU A 185 9.92 1.64 3.42
N LEU A 186 10.24 0.35 3.36
CA LEU A 186 10.66 -0.35 2.13
C LEU A 186 9.46 -0.68 1.24
N ASP A 187 9.72 -0.96 -0.04
CA ASP A 187 8.63 -1.15 -1.02
C ASP A 187 7.76 -2.38 -0.71
N HIS A 188 8.36 -3.47 -0.21
CA HIS A 188 7.62 -4.68 0.15
C HIS A 188 6.78 -4.50 1.41
N GLN A 189 7.26 -3.71 2.39
CA GLN A 189 6.51 -3.37 3.61
C GLN A 189 5.26 -2.55 3.28
N LEU A 190 5.42 -1.52 2.45
CA LEU A 190 4.28 -0.74 1.94
C LEU A 190 3.32 -1.63 1.14
N GLN A 191 3.85 -2.48 0.26
CA GLN A 191 3.01 -3.37 -0.53
C GLN A 191 2.21 -4.34 0.36
N ALA A 192 2.82 -4.90 1.42
CA ALA A 192 2.14 -5.79 2.35
C ALA A 192 0.98 -5.10 3.08
N ARG A 193 1.14 -3.83 3.49
CA ARG A 193 0.05 -3.03 4.06
C ARG A 193 -1.08 -2.77 3.07
N LEU A 194 -0.73 -2.30 1.87
CA LEU A 194 -1.70 -1.98 0.82
C LEU A 194 -2.44 -3.24 0.31
N SER A 195 -1.77 -4.39 0.25
CA SER A 195 -2.41 -5.66 -0.12
C SER A 195 -3.45 -6.09 0.92
N ARG A 196 -3.15 -5.95 2.22
CA ARG A 196 -4.10 -6.28 3.30
C ARG A 196 -5.29 -5.32 3.34
N ALA A 197 -5.05 -4.04 3.06
CA ALA A 197 -6.11 -3.03 2.93
C ALA A 197 -6.96 -3.18 1.66
N TYR A 198 -6.55 -3.98 0.67
CA TYR A 198 -7.20 -4.02 -0.65
C TYR A 198 -8.64 -4.54 -0.61
N LYS A 199 -8.88 -5.71 0.01
CA LYS A 199 -10.22 -6.30 0.14
C LYS A 199 -11.20 -5.36 0.87
N PRO A 200 -10.89 -4.81 2.07
CA PRO A 200 -11.80 -3.91 2.75
C PRO A 200 -12.01 -2.58 2.00
N ALA A 201 -10.97 -2.03 1.34
CA ALA A 201 -11.09 -0.85 0.49
C ALA A 201 -12.02 -1.07 -0.72
N SER A 202 -11.94 -2.24 -1.35
CA SER A 202 -12.83 -2.63 -2.45
C SER A 202 -14.28 -2.73 -1.97
N LYS A 203 -14.53 -3.39 -0.83
CA LYS A 203 -15.85 -3.47 -0.21
C LYS A 203 -16.42 -2.08 0.09
N TYR A 204 -15.61 -1.18 0.68
CA TYR A 204 -16.00 0.20 0.96
C TYR A 204 -16.42 0.94 -0.31
N MET A 205 -15.63 0.87 -1.38
CA MET A 205 -15.97 1.56 -2.64
C MET A 205 -17.18 0.98 -3.36
N ASN A 206 -17.43 -0.33 -3.19
CA ASN A 206 -18.61 -0.99 -3.76
C ASN A 206 -19.91 -0.63 -3.00
N CYS A 207 -19.83 -0.12 -1.76
CA CYS A 207 -20.99 0.44 -1.06
C CYS A 207 -21.57 1.69 -1.76
N PHE A 208 -20.76 2.40 -2.58
CA PHE A 208 -21.13 3.70 -3.18
C PHE A 208 -21.39 3.62 -4.69
N LEU A 209 -22.26 2.71 -5.10
CA LEU A 209 -22.67 2.57 -6.50
C LEU A 209 -23.65 3.69 -6.90
N SER A 210 -23.49 4.21 -8.12
CA SER A 210 -24.39 5.24 -8.66
C SER A 210 -25.73 4.60 -9.02
N PRO A 211 -26.87 5.07 -8.46
CA PRO A 211 -28.19 4.54 -8.79
C PRO A 211 -28.53 4.69 -10.27
N LEU A 212 -28.15 5.82 -10.88
CA LEU A 212 -28.38 6.09 -12.30
C LEU A 212 -27.61 5.11 -13.19
N LEU A 213 -26.35 4.84 -12.85
CA LEU A 213 -25.52 3.88 -13.58
C LEU A 213 -26.09 2.47 -13.47
N ALA A 214 -26.56 2.07 -12.28
CA ALA A 214 -27.16 0.76 -12.06
C ALA A 214 -28.48 0.59 -12.84
N VAL A 215 -29.34 1.62 -12.88
CA VAL A 215 -30.58 1.62 -13.67
C VAL A 215 -30.27 1.53 -15.17
N ALA A 216 -29.35 2.36 -15.67
CA ALA A 216 -28.93 2.34 -17.07
C ALA A 216 -28.34 0.98 -17.47
N ALA A 217 -27.47 0.39 -16.63
CA ALA A 217 -26.88 -0.91 -16.87
C ALA A 217 -27.93 -2.04 -16.90
N LYS A 218 -28.95 -1.99 -16.04
CA LYS A 218 -30.06 -2.96 -16.05
C LYS A 218 -30.86 -2.88 -17.34
N HIS A 219 -31.24 -1.67 -17.78
CA HIS A 219 -32.03 -1.50 -19.01
C HIS A 219 -31.24 -1.87 -20.27
N LEU A 220 -29.99 -1.39 -20.38
CA LEU A 220 -29.14 -1.70 -21.53
C LEU A 220 -28.79 -3.20 -21.58
N GLY A 221 -28.49 -3.80 -20.43
CA GLY A 221 -28.22 -5.23 -20.31
C GLY A 221 -29.44 -6.09 -20.67
N PHE A 222 -30.65 -5.67 -20.29
CA PHE A 222 -31.89 -6.36 -20.67
C PHE A 222 -32.14 -6.29 -22.18
N LEU A 223 -32.01 -5.09 -22.78
CA LEU A 223 -32.21 -4.92 -24.22
C LEU A 223 -31.20 -5.74 -25.03
N ALA A 224 -29.91 -5.61 -24.74
CA ALA A 224 -28.86 -6.35 -25.42
C ALA A 224 -29.01 -7.87 -25.20
N GLY A 225 -29.36 -8.29 -23.98
CA GLY A 225 -29.59 -9.68 -23.63
C GLY A 225 -30.81 -10.29 -24.34
N SER A 226 -31.88 -9.52 -24.54
CA SER A 226 -33.07 -9.98 -25.25
C SER A 226 -32.79 -10.26 -26.74
N ILE A 227 -32.08 -9.34 -27.41
CA ILE A 227 -31.67 -9.52 -28.81
C ILE A 227 -30.69 -10.70 -28.93
N LEU A 228 -29.72 -10.78 -28.03
CA LEU A 228 -28.75 -11.87 -27.98
C LEU A 228 -29.43 -13.24 -27.77
N ALA A 229 -30.41 -13.33 -26.88
CA ALA A 229 -31.15 -14.57 -26.64
C ALA A 229 -31.91 -15.05 -27.88
N VAL A 230 -32.55 -14.13 -28.62
CA VAL A 230 -33.23 -14.45 -29.89
C VAL A 230 -32.23 -14.94 -30.94
N LEU A 231 -31.10 -14.24 -31.10
CA LEU A 231 -30.04 -14.66 -32.04
C LEU A 231 -29.47 -16.04 -31.68
N ILE A 232 -29.21 -16.30 -30.39
CA ILE A 232 -28.74 -17.60 -29.93
C ILE A 232 -29.80 -18.68 -30.22
N ALA A 233 -31.08 -18.43 -29.93
CA ALA A 233 -32.15 -19.38 -30.21
C ALA A 233 -32.27 -19.71 -31.72
N LEU A 234 -32.15 -18.71 -32.59
CA LEU A 234 -32.14 -18.91 -34.05
C LEU A 234 -30.91 -19.71 -34.50
N THR A 235 -29.73 -19.43 -33.95
CA THR A 235 -28.49 -20.18 -34.29
C THR A 235 -28.51 -21.63 -33.80
N VAL A 236 -29.25 -21.92 -32.73
CA VAL A 236 -29.44 -23.29 -32.23
C VAL A 236 -30.51 -24.03 -33.05
N TYR A 237 -31.51 -23.31 -33.58
CA TYR A 237 -32.51 -23.87 -34.47
C TYR A 237 -31.95 -24.21 -35.85
N ASP A 238 -31.12 -23.31 -36.39
CA ASP A 238 -30.49 -23.45 -37.69
C ASP A 238 -29.07 -22.86 -37.66
N GLU A 239 -28.08 -23.73 -37.90
CA GLU A 239 -26.66 -23.33 -37.90
C GLU A 239 -26.32 -22.38 -39.06
N ASP A 240 -27.08 -22.40 -40.16
CA ASP A 240 -26.85 -21.54 -41.33
C ASP A 240 -27.05 -20.05 -41.00
N VAL A 241 -27.75 -19.74 -39.90
CA VAL A 241 -27.90 -18.37 -39.38
C VAL A 241 -26.55 -17.75 -39.01
N LEU A 242 -25.54 -18.55 -38.63
CA LEU A 242 -24.18 -18.05 -38.33
C LEU A 242 -23.44 -17.59 -39.59
N ALA A 243 -23.79 -18.11 -40.77
CA ALA A 243 -23.18 -17.74 -42.04
C ALA A 243 -23.74 -16.42 -42.61
N VAL A 244 -24.87 -15.93 -42.07
CA VAL A 244 -25.48 -14.65 -42.46
C VAL A 244 -24.57 -13.49 -42.07
N GLU A 245 -24.50 -12.50 -42.95
CA GLU A 245 -23.65 -11.33 -42.77
C GLU A 245 -23.90 -10.65 -41.42
N HIS A 246 -22.82 -10.33 -40.71
CA HIS A 246 -22.79 -9.66 -39.40
C HIS A 246 -23.39 -10.42 -38.20
N VAL A 247 -23.99 -11.59 -38.33
CA VAL A 247 -24.59 -12.30 -37.17
C VAL A 247 -23.54 -12.64 -36.11
N LEU A 248 -22.38 -13.18 -36.52
CA LEU A 248 -21.29 -13.50 -35.59
C LEU A 248 -20.72 -12.25 -34.89
N SER A 249 -20.55 -11.15 -35.62
CA SER A 249 -20.12 -9.87 -35.04
C SER A 249 -21.17 -9.26 -34.10
N ALA A 250 -22.45 -9.42 -34.41
CA ALA A 250 -23.54 -8.94 -33.56
C ALA A 250 -23.64 -9.75 -32.26
N VAL A 251 -23.56 -11.08 -32.33
CA VAL A 251 -23.54 -11.98 -31.16
C VAL A 251 -22.37 -11.65 -30.24
N THR A 252 -21.17 -11.48 -30.80
CA THR A 252 -19.97 -11.14 -30.00
C THR A 252 -20.06 -9.75 -29.37
N LEU A 253 -20.49 -8.73 -30.11
CA LEU A 253 -20.65 -7.37 -29.58
C LEU A 253 -21.74 -7.30 -28.51
N LEU A 254 -22.91 -7.89 -28.75
CA LEU A 254 -24.00 -7.96 -27.77
C LEU A 254 -23.57 -8.73 -26.52
N GLY A 255 -22.81 -9.82 -26.68
CA GLY A 255 -22.20 -10.57 -25.56
C GLY A 255 -21.31 -9.69 -24.70
N VAL A 256 -20.40 -8.92 -25.31
CA VAL A 256 -19.54 -7.97 -24.59
C VAL A 256 -20.38 -6.92 -23.87
N VAL A 257 -21.38 -6.31 -24.53
CA VAL A 257 -22.27 -5.31 -23.92
C VAL A 257 -23.00 -5.89 -22.70
N VAL A 258 -23.57 -7.09 -22.80
CA VAL A 258 -24.25 -7.75 -21.68
C VAL A 258 -23.30 -8.00 -20.51
N THR A 259 -22.07 -8.43 -20.79
CA THR A 259 -21.07 -8.74 -19.75
C THR A 259 -20.62 -7.46 -19.04
N VAL A 260 -20.40 -6.39 -19.79
CA VAL A 260 -20.07 -5.05 -19.25
C VAL A 260 -21.23 -4.49 -18.43
N CYS A 261 -22.46 -4.55 -18.93
CA CYS A 261 -23.65 -4.11 -18.19
C CYS A 261 -23.81 -4.88 -16.87
N ARG A 262 -23.62 -6.21 -16.87
CA ARG A 262 -23.67 -7.02 -15.64
C ARG A 262 -22.62 -6.61 -14.61
N SER A 263 -21.43 -6.17 -15.04
CA SER A 263 -20.37 -5.72 -14.12
C SER A 263 -20.73 -4.44 -13.33
N PHE A 264 -21.68 -3.64 -13.82
CA PHE A 264 -22.14 -2.42 -13.16
C PHE A 264 -23.38 -2.62 -12.26
N ILE A 265 -23.97 -3.83 -12.26
CA ILE A 265 -25.12 -4.14 -11.43
C ILE A 265 -24.62 -4.53 -10.02
N PRO A 266 -25.04 -3.82 -8.95
CA PRO A 266 -24.68 -4.18 -7.58
C PRO A 266 -25.20 -5.56 -7.19
N ASP A 267 -24.50 -6.22 -6.26
CA ASP A 267 -25.06 -7.36 -5.55
C ASP A 267 -26.26 -6.92 -4.68
N GLN A 268 -27.34 -7.69 -4.72
CA GLN A 268 -28.58 -7.42 -3.97
C GLN A 268 -28.39 -7.64 -2.46
N HIS A 269 -27.44 -8.48 -2.06
CA HIS A 269 -27.20 -8.85 -0.66
C HIS A 269 -26.01 -8.10 -0.03
N LEU A 270 -25.61 -6.96 -0.60
CA LEU A 270 -24.49 -6.18 -0.10
C LEU A 270 -24.84 -5.49 1.24
N VAL A 271 -24.01 -5.74 2.25
CA VAL A 271 -24.14 -5.12 3.58
C VAL A 271 -23.54 -3.71 3.57
N PHE A 272 -24.34 -2.71 3.89
CA PHE A 272 -23.91 -1.30 3.93
C PHE A 272 -23.34 -0.91 5.30
N CYS A 273 -22.03 -1.06 5.49
CA CYS A 273 -21.31 -0.70 6.72
C CYS A 273 -20.05 0.16 6.45
N PRO A 274 -20.17 1.38 5.89
CA PRO A 274 -19.02 2.18 5.48
C PRO A 274 -18.11 2.59 6.65
N GLU A 275 -18.67 2.91 7.82
CA GLU A 275 -17.90 3.34 9.00
C GLU A 275 -16.99 2.23 9.54
N GLN A 276 -17.51 0.99 9.64
CA GLN A 276 -16.72 -0.16 10.09
C GLN A 276 -15.63 -0.52 9.08
N LEU A 277 -15.96 -0.51 7.78
CA LEU A 277 -14.99 -0.77 6.71
C LEU A 277 -13.88 0.28 6.72
N LEU A 278 -14.21 1.56 6.93
CA LEU A 278 -13.20 2.62 6.97
C LEU A 278 -12.25 2.48 8.16
N ARG A 279 -12.73 2.06 9.34
CA ARG A 279 -11.86 1.75 10.49
C ARG A 279 -10.93 0.57 10.22
N VAL A 280 -11.42 -0.48 9.57
CA VAL A 280 -10.58 -1.63 9.17
C VAL A 280 -9.56 -1.23 8.11
N ILE A 281 -9.93 -0.35 7.17
CA ILE A 281 -8.99 0.21 6.19
C ILE A 281 -7.91 1.03 6.91
N LEU A 282 -8.32 1.93 7.81
CA LEU A 282 -7.43 2.79 8.60
C LEU A 282 -6.41 1.97 9.40
N ALA A 283 -6.85 0.88 10.02
CA ALA A 283 -5.98 -0.06 10.72
C ALA A 283 -4.81 -0.58 9.85
N HIS A 284 -5.00 -0.70 8.54
CA HIS A 284 -3.96 -1.18 7.62
C HIS A 284 -3.19 -0.04 6.90
N ILE A 285 -3.86 1.05 6.53
CA ILE A 285 -3.25 2.16 5.79
C ILE A 285 -2.64 3.25 6.69
N HIS A 286 -3.02 3.30 7.97
CA HIS A 286 -2.55 4.21 9.03
C HIS A 286 -2.80 5.71 8.82
N TYR A 287 -2.91 6.16 7.58
CA TYR A 287 -3.09 7.56 7.21
C TYR A 287 -4.48 7.80 6.67
N MET A 288 -5.17 8.79 7.23
CA MET A 288 -6.48 9.22 6.81
C MET A 288 -6.72 10.66 7.27
N PRO A 289 -7.34 11.53 6.45
CA PRO A 289 -7.78 12.84 6.89
C PRO A 289 -8.81 12.77 8.04
N ASP A 290 -8.69 13.69 9.01
CA ASP A 290 -9.50 13.68 10.24
C ASP A 290 -11.01 13.75 9.98
N HIS A 291 -11.44 14.46 8.94
CA HIS A 291 -12.86 14.63 8.62
C HIS A 291 -13.54 13.34 8.14
N TRP A 292 -12.76 12.36 7.65
CA TRP A 292 -13.32 11.10 7.14
C TRP A 292 -13.93 10.25 8.25
N GLN A 293 -13.38 10.30 9.47
CA GLN A 293 -13.88 9.51 10.59
C GLN A 293 -15.33 9.83 10.98
N ARG A 294 -15.75 11.09 10.76
CA ARG A 294 -17.11 11.56 11.10
C ARG A 294 -18.07 11.48 9.91
N SER A 295 -17.57 11.15 8.72
CA SER A 295 -18.31 11.30 7.48
C SER A 295 -18.03 10.20 6.45
N ALA A 296 -17.85 8.95 6.91
CA ALA A 296 -17.46 7.85 6.01
C ALA A 296 -18.51 7.54 4.93
N HIS A 297 -19.77 7.89 5.16
CA HIS A 297 -20.88 7.69 4.22
C HIS A 297 -21.07 8.81 3.19
N ARG A 298 -20.31 9.91 3.27
CA ARG A 298 -20.49 11.06 2.36
C ARG A 298 -19.80 10.85 1.02
N SER A 299 -20.38 11.45 -0.03
CA SER A 299 -19.79 11.44 -1.38
C SER A 299 -18.44 12.16 -1.44
N GLU A 300 -18.21 13.14 -0.57
CA GLU A 300 -16.94 13.88 -0.45
C GLU A 300 -15.80 12.92 -0.04
N THR A 301 -15.96 12.22 1.09
CA THR A 301 -15.03 11.18 1.57
C THR A 301 -14.76 10.11 0.52
N ARG A 302 -15.82 9.63 -0.15
CA ARG A 302 -15.68 8.67 -1.25
C ARG A 302 -14.89 9.24 -2.44
N GLY A 303 -15.07 10.53 -2.76
CA GLY A 303 -14.35 11.23 -3.82
C GLY A 303 -12.85 11.35 -3.51
N GLU A 304 -12.51 11.77 -2.30
CA GLU A 304 -11.11 11.85 -1.85
C GLU A 304 -10.46 10.47 -1.74
N PHE A 305 -11.17 9.47 -1.19
CA PHE A 305 -10.68 8.09 -1.14
C PHE A 305 -10.45 7.52 -2.56
N ALA A 306 -11.29 7.89 -3.54
CA ALA A 306 -11.10 7.48 -4.93
C ALA A 306 -9.79 7.99 -5.54
N GLN A 307 -9.23 9.10 -5.03
CA GLN A 307 -7.91 9.60 -5.46
C GLN A 307 -6.76 8.70 -4.95
N LEU A 308 -6.93 8.04 -3.79
CA LEU A 308 -5.98 7.05 -3.28
C LEU A 308 -6.20 5.66 -3.90
N PHE A 309 -7.45 5.30 -4.17
CA PHE A 309 -7.86 3.99 -4.65
C PHE A 309 -8.70 4.09 -5.93
N GLN A 310 -8.00 4.30 -7.05
CA GLN A 310 -8.59 4.63 -8.35
C GLN A 310 -8.94 3.40 -9.19
N TYR A 311 -9.79 3.58 -10.20
CA TYR A 311 -10.07 2.53 -11.18
C TYR A 311 -8.83 2.22 -12.03
N LYS A 312 -8.65 0.94 -12.40
CA LYS A 312 -7.57 0.52 -13.30
C LYS A 312 -7.71 1.16 -14.68
N ALA A 313 -8.94 1.32 -15.19
CA ALA A 313 -9.20 2.06 -16.43
C ALA A 313 -8.73 3.52 -16.36
N VAL A 314 -8.97 4.21 -15.23
CA VAL A 314 -8.52 5.59 -15.01
C VAL A 314 -6.99 5.65 -14.95
N PHE A 315 -6.36 4.71 -14.25
CA PHE A 315 -4.89 4.59 -14.24
C PHE A 315 -4.29 4.45 -15.65
N ILE A 316 -4.88 3.60 -16.50
CA ILE A 316 -4.41 3.42 -17.89
C ILE A 316 -4.58 4.70 -18.70
N LEU A 317 -5.74 5.36 -18.57
CA LEU A 317 -6.01 6.63 -19.25
C LEU A 317 -5.03 7.73 -18.83
N GLU A 318 -4.74 7.85 -17.53
CA GLU A 318 -3.76 8.80 -17.00
C GLU A 318 -2.35 8.55 -17.54
N GLU A 319 -1.91 7.29 -17.60
CA GLU A 319 -0.61 6.92 -18.18
C GLU A 319 -0.56 7.19 -19.69
N LEU A 320 -1.67 6.99 -20.42
CA LEU A 320 -1.76 7.32 -21.84
C LEU A 320 -1.71 8.83 -22.11
N LEU A 321 -2.35 9.62 -21.24
CA LEU A 321 -2.30 11.08 -21.29
C LEU A 321 -1.00 11.67 -20.72
N SER A 322 -0.17 10.85 -20.06
CA SER A 322 1.07 11.29 -19.40
C SER A 322 2.03 12.04 -20.32
N PRO A 323 2.34 11.57 -21.54
CA PRO A 323 3.28 12.26 -22.43
C PRO A 323 2.79 13.65 -22.86
N LEU A 324 1.47 13.87 -22.91
CA LEU A 324 0.85 15.14 -23.30
C LEU A 324 0.83 16.12 -22.12
N LEU A 325 0.42 15.65 -20.94
CA LEU A 325 0.20 16.51 -19.77
C LEU A 325 1.48 16.81 -18.98
N THR A 326 2.43 15.87 -18.94
CA THR A 326 3.69 16.03 -18.20
C THR A 326 4.47 17.30 -18.58
N PRO A 327 4.78 17.59 -19.87
CA PRO A 327 5.50 18.82 -20.22
C PRO A 327 4.75 20.09 -19.79
N LEU A 328 3.41 20.09 -19.86
CA LEU A 328 2.59 21.23 -19.43
C LEU A 328 2.68 21.45 -17.91
N VAL A 329 2.58 20.37 -17.13
CA VAL A 329 2.73 20.43 -15.66
C VAL A 329 4.13 20.92 -15.27
N LEU A 330 5.18 20.43 -15.93
CA LEU A 330 6.56 20.86 -15.66
C LEU A 330 6.77 22.35 -15.95
N ILE A 331 6.38 22.81 -17.15
CA ILE A 331 6.64 24.18 -17.60
C ILE A 331 5.79 25.20 -16.85
N PHE A 332 4.49 24.95 -16.68
CA PHE A 332 3.56 25.95 -16.15
C PHE A 332 3.28 25.84 -14.65
N ARG A 333 3.39 24.64 -14.06
CA ARG A 333 3.03 24.43 -12.64
C ARG A 333 4.24 24.19 -11.74
N LEU A 334 5.24 23.43 -12.18
CA LEU A 334 6.41 23.13 -11.35
C LEU A 334 7.41 24.30 -11.33
N ARG A 335 7.69 24.89 -12.49
CA ARG A 335 8.64 26.01 -12.63
C ARG A 335 8.45 27.16 -11.62
N PRO A 336 7.23 27.71 -11.39
CA PRO A 336 7.04 28.79 -10.42
C PRO A 336 7.33 28.38 -8.96
N LYS A 337 7.27 27.08 -8.64
CA LYS A 337 7.58 26.56 -7.30
C LYS A 337 9.07 26.30 -7.05
N SER A 338 9.94 26.66 -8.00
CA SER A 338 11.40 26.45 -7.89
C SER A 338 12.01 27.04 -6.61
N LEU A 339 11.58 28.23 -6.19
CA LEU A 339 12.06 28.87 -4.96
C LEU A 339 11.71 28.06 -3.70
N GLU A 340 10.44 27.65 -3.57
CA GLU A 340 9.97 26.81 -2.45
C GLU A 340 10.71 25.48 -2.39
N ILE A 341 11.01 24.88 -3.55
CA ILE A 341 11.78 23.63 -3.64
C ILE A 341 13.22 23.82 -3.16
N ILE A 342 13.89 24.90 -3.57
CA ILE A 342 15.25 25.22 -3.09
C ILE A 342 15.26 25.46 -1.58
N ASP A 343 14.30 26.22 -1.07
CA ASP A 343 14.16 26.46 0.36
C ASP A 343 13.89 25.15 1.13
N PHE A 344 13.09 24.23 0.56
CA PHE A 344 12.87 22.90 1.13
C PHE A 344 14.16 22.08 1.23
N PHE A 345 14.93 21.97 0.15
CA PHE A 345 16.19 21.20 0.18
C PHE A 345 17.23 21.82 1.13
N ARG A 346 17.22 23.16 1.29
CA ARG A 346 18.09 23.83 2.25
C ARG A 346 17.67 23.54 3.69
N ASN A 347 16.38 23.69 4.00
CA ASN A 347 15.88 23.65 5.37
C ASN A 347 15.67 22.21 5.89
N PHE A 348 15.37 21.25 5.01
CA PHE A 348 15.02 19.87 5.37
C PHE A 348 16.06 18.84 4.90
N THR A 349 17.33 19.24 4.82
CA THR A 349 18.45 18.30 4.60
C THR A 349 19.36 18.29 5.82
N VAL A 350 19.59 17.09 6.37
CA VAL A 350 20.46 16.86 7.52
C VAL A 350 21.60 15.92 7.09
N GLU A 351 22.82 16.30 7.47
CA GLU A 351 24.01 15.50 7.23
C GLU A 351 24.19 14.46 8.35
N VAL A 352 24.05 13.18 7.99
CA VAL A 352 24.17 12.06 8.93
C VAL A 352 25.54 11.42 8.75
N VAL A 353 26.28 11.30 9.85
CA VAL A 353 27.61 10.72 9.87
C VAL A 353 27.58 9.28 9.33
N GLY A 354 28.36 9.02 8.29
CA GLY A 354 28.47 7.71 7.65
C GLY A 354 27.35 7.37 6.66
N VAL A 355 26.38 8.25 6.43
CA VAL A 355 25.35 8.08 5.39
C VAL A 355 25.38 9.21 4.36
N GLY A 356 25.68 10.43 4.78
CA GLY A 356 25.63 11.63 3.95
C GLY A 356 24.36 12.46 4.18
N ASP A 357 23.97 13.22 3.16
CA ASP A 357 22.81 14.10 3.21
C ASP A 357 21.50 13.30 3.07
N THR A 358 20.61 13.48 4.04
CA THR A 358 19.31 12.80 4.14
C THR A 358 18.18 13.78 4.41
N CYS A 359 16.95 13.38 4.08
CA CYS A 359 15.75 14.16 4.38
C CYS A 359 15.55 14.25 5.90
N SER A 360 15.36 15.46 6.41
CA SER A 360 15.21 15.75 7.85
C SER A 360 14.06 14.97 8.49
N PHE A 361 12.90 14.92 7.82
CA PHE A 361 11.74 14.13 8.26
C PHE A 361 12.02 12.62 8.40
N ALA A 362 12.98 12.09 7.64
CA ALA A 362 13.34 10.68 7.71
C ALA A 362 14.26 10.34 8.91
N GLN A 363 14.67 11.34 9.69
CA GLN A 363 15.22 11.08 11.02
C GLN A 363 14.13 10.66 12.02
N MET A 364 12.86 10.86 11.66
CA MET A 364 11.70 10.55 12.52
C MET A 364 11.79 11.28 13.86
N ASP A 365 12.38 12.48 13.84
CA ASP A 365 12.58 13.32 15.03
C ASP A 365 11.28 14.05 15.38
N VAL A 366 10.62 13.52 16.41
CA VAL A 366 9.35 13.99 16.95
C VAL A 366 9.46 15.39 17.57
N ARG A 367 10.63 15.80 18.05
CA ARG A 367 10.81 17.14 18.63
C ARG A 367 10.86 18.22 17.56
N GLN A 368 11.59 17.95 16.47
CA GLN A 368 11.80 18.93 15.40
C GLN A 368 10.69 18.96 14.35
N HIS A 369 10.04 17.81 14.08
CA HIS A 369 9.05 17.67 13.01
C HIS A 369 7.73 17.03 13.49
N GLY A 370 7.52 16.91 14.80
CA GLY A 370 6.29 16.33 15.34
C GLY A 370 5.11 17.29 15.23
N ASN A 371 3.93 16.72 15.03
CA ASN A 371 2.69 17.46 14.91
C ASN A 371 2.07 17.68 16.31
N PRO A 372 1.78 18.95 16.71
CA PRO A 372 1.20 19.25 18.01
C PRO A 372 -0.13 18.55 18.30
N ALA A 373 -0.94 18.25 17.27
CA ALA A 373 -2.22 17.56 17.45
C ALA A 373 -2.06 16.08 17.84
N TRP A 374 -0.92 15.48 17.48
CA TRP A 374 -0.59 14.07 17.72
C TRP A 374 0.22 13.88 19.01
N MET A 375 0.61 14.98 19.64
CA MET A 375 1.50 15.02 20.79
C MET A 375 0.82 15.64 22.00
N SER A 376 1.27 15.26 23.20
CA SER A 376 0.89 15.99 24.41
C SER A 376 1.51 17.40 24.37
N ALA A 377 0.71 18.41 24.71
CA ALA A 377 1.09 19.82 24.60
C ALA A 377 2.47 20.11 25.22
N GLY A 378 3.34 20.81 24.47
CA GLY A 378 4.66 21.28 24.91
C GLY A 378 5.86 20.37 24.59
N LYS A 379 5.70 19.30 23.82
CA LYS A 379 6.80 18.37 23.46
C LYS A 379 7.40 18.54 22.06
N THR A 380 6.80 19.36 21.19
CA THR A 380 7.35 19.71 19.86
C THR A 380 7.84 21.15 19.85
N GLU A 381 9.00 21.39 19.24
CA GLU A 381 9.54 22.72 18.93
C GLU A 381 9.23 23.12 17.47
N ALA A 382 8.52 22.27 16.72
CA ALA A 382 8.24 22.47 15.32
C ALA A 382 7.27 23.64 15.08
N SER A 383 7.67 24.56 14.20
CA SER A 383 6.71 25.51 13.59
C SER A 383 5.77 24.81 12.60
N VAL A 384 4.67 25.47 12.22
CA VAL A 384 3.72 24.98 11.19
C VAL A 384 4.44 24.62 9.88
N TYR A 385 5.49 25.37 9.51
CA TYR A 385 6.28 25.07 8.33
C TYR A 385 7.13 23.80 8.51
N GLN A 386 7.66 23.55 9.71
CA GLN A 386 8.60 22.46 10.02
C GLN A 386 7.96 21.13 10.39
N GLN A 387 6.74 21.12 10.94
CA GLN A 387 6.06 19.87 11.34
C GLN A 387 5.77 18.97 10.13
N ALA A 388 5.64 17.65 10.29
CA ALA A 388 5.07 16.80 9.25
C ALA A 388 3.53 16.85 9.28
N GLU A 389 2.89 16.78 8.12
CA GLU A 389 1.43 16.75 8.04
C GLU A 389 0.90 15.33 8.35
N ASP A 390 -0.32 15.23 8.85
CA ASP A 390 -1.05 13.97 9.12
C ASP A 390 -0.33 12.99 10.08
N GLY A 391 0.40 13.51 11.08
CA GLY A 391 1.09 12.67 12.08
C GLY A 391 2.18 11.76 11.49
N LYS A 392 2.71 12.13 10.31
CA LYS A 392 3.59 11.24 9.55
C LYS A 392 4.90 10.93 10.26
N THR A 393 5.45 11.85 11.05
CA THR A 393 6.67 11.62 11.84
C THR A 393 6.44 10.54 12.89
N GLU A 394 5.36 10.67 13.67
CA GLU A 394 4.99 9.80 14.79
C GLU A 394 4.66 8.39 14.31
N LEU A 395 3.79 8.27 13.31
CA LEU A 395 3.42 6.98 12.73
C LEU A 395 4.60 6.30 12.05
N SER A 396 5.49 7.06 11.40
CA SER A 396 6.71 6.48 10.78
C SER A 396 7.68 5.97 11.83
N LEU A 397 7.88 6.71 12.93
CA LEU A 397 8.72 6.28 14.04
C LEU A 397 8.20 4.97 14.63
N MET A 398 6.90 4.91 14.90
CA MET A 398 6.25 3.73 15.45
C MET A 398 6.37 2.53 14.50
N HIS A 399 6.11 2.75 13.21
CA HIS A 399 6.23 1.71 12.20
C HIS A 399 7.65 1.17 12.10
N PHE A 400 8.64 2.06 12.09
CA PHE A 400 10.03 1.68 11.98
C PHE A 400 10.51 0.91 13.22
N ALA A 401 10.12 1.34 14.43
CA ALA A 401 10.48 0.68 15.68
C ALA A 401 9.87 -0.71 15.82
N ILE A 402 8.63 -0.90 15.37
CA ILE A 402 7.96 -2.21 15.42
C ILE A 402 8.55 -3.17 14.37
N THR A 403 8.88 -2.66 13.18
CA THR A 403 9.48 -3.48 12.12
C THR A 403 10.94 -3.84 12.41
N ASN A 404 11.67 -3.01 13.14
CA ASN A 404 13.08 -3.20 13.47
C ASN A 404 13.28 -3.24 15.00
N PRO A 405 12.97 -4.35 15.68
CA PRO A 405 12.98 -4.42 17.15
C PRO A 405 14.38 -4.34 17.77
N ARG A 406 15.44 -4.57 16.99
CA ARG A 406 16.83 -4.44 17.45
C ARG A 406 17.37 -3.02 17.33
N TRP A 407 16.68 -2.15 16.60
CA TRP A 407 17.06 -0.76 16.47
C TRP A 407 16.84 -0.03 17.80
N GLN A 408 17.86 0.71 18.23
CA GLN A 408 17.79 1.52 19.44
C GLN A 408 17.40 2.95 19.06
N PRO A 409 16.17 3.40 19.38
CA PRO A 409 15.74 4.75 19.07
C PRO A 409 16.51 5.78 19.91
N PRO A 410 16.69 7.02 19.40
CA PRO A 410 17.19 8.14 20.19
C PRO A 410 16.35 8.39 21.46
N ARG A 411 16.93 9.03 22.48
CA ARG A 411 16.29 9.24 23.79
C ARG A 411 14.89 9.84 23.70
N GLU A 412 14.73 10.90 22.91
CA GLU A 412 13.44 11.60 22.75
C GLU A 412 12.37 10.70 22.10
N CYS A 413 12.74 9.97 21.04
CA CYS A 413 11.90 8.99 20.38
C CYS A 413 11.52 7.83 21.32
N SER A 414 12.47 7.36 22.14
CA SER A 414 12.22 6.30 23.12
C SER A 414 11.23 6.73 24.20
N ALA A 415 11.31 7.98 24.67
CA ALA A 415 10.38 8.52 25.66
C ALA A 415 8.96 8.64 25.08
N PHE A 416 8.83 9.08 23.83
CA PHE A 416 7.56 9.11 23.12
C PHE A 416 6.92 7.72 23.00
N LEU A 417 7.69 6.73 22.52
CA LEU A 417 7.21 5.36 22.34
C LEU A 417 6.78 4.71 23.67
N THR A 418 7.54 4.93 24.75
CA THR A 418 7.19 4.41 26.08
C THR A 418 5.91 5.04 26.61
N HIS A 419 5.76 6.36 26.51
CA HIS A 419 4.54 7.05 26.93
C HIS A 419 3.30 6.58 26.15
N LEU A 420 3.46 6.35 24.84
CA LEU A 420 2.39 5.86 23.98
C LEU A 420 1.99 4.41 24.35
N ARG A 421 2.97 3.54 24.61
CA ARG A 421 2.73 2.17 25.10
C ARG A 421 2.02 2.17 26.46
N GLU A 422 2.46 3.00 27.40
CA GLU A 422 1.83 3.14 28.73
C GLU A 422 0.38 3.61 28.61
N ARG A 423 0.11 4.58 27.73
CA ARG A 423 -1.23 5.11 27.49
C ARG A 423 -2.17 4.03 26.91
N VAL A 424 -1.70 3.27 25.93
CA VAL A 424 -2.46 2.14 25.36
C VAL A 424 -2.71 1.04 26.39
N GLN A 425 -1.70 0.69 27.21
CA GLN A 425 -1.85 -0.30 28.28
C GLN A 425 -2.82 0.14 29.37
N LYS A 426 -2.80 1.42 29.74
CA LYS A 426 -3.71 2.00 30.74
C LYS A 426 -5.17 1.94 30.27
N ASP A 427 -5.43 2.28 29.02
CA ASP A 427 -6.79 2.27 28.46
C ASP A 427 -7.28 0.84 28.18
N SER A 428 -6.39 -0.07 27.77
CA SER A 428 -6.71 -1.50 27.62
C SER A 428 -6.94 -2.20 28.96
N GLY A 429 -6.27 -1.77 30.03
CA GLY A 429 -6.44 -2.30 31.39
C GLY A 429 -7.57 -1.64 32.19
N GLY A 430 -8.14 -0.53 31.71
CA GLY A 430 -9.19 0.24 32.37
C GLY A 430 -10.61 -0.31 32.21
N THR A 431 -10.84 -1.28 31.30
CA THR A 431 -12.13 -1.96 31.15
C THR A 431 -12.31 -3.07 32.19
N THR A 432 -12.50 -2.70 33.46
CA THR A 432 -13.28 -3.50 34.41
C THR A 432 -14.70 -2.93 34.45
N PRO A 433 -15.77 -3.73 34.22
CA PRO A 433 -17.11 -3.20 34.09
C PRO A 433 -17.65 -2.80 35.46
N LYS A 434 -17.69 -1.50 35.75
CA LYS A 434 -18.67 -0.97 36.72
C LYS A 434 -20.00 -0.78 35.99
N ASN A 435 -20.77 -1.87 35.86
CA ASN A 435 -22.18 -1.78 35.55
C ASN A 435 -22.93 -1.14 36.73
N PRO A 436 -23.79 -0.14 36.53
CA PRO A 436 -25.11 -0.11 37.15
C PRO A 436 -26.07 -0.99 36.31
N PRO A 437 -27.10 -1.61 36.91
CA PRO A 437 -27.90 -2.64 36.25
C PRO A 437 -28.90 -2.02 35.26
N GLY A 438 -28.93 -2.51 34.02
CA GLY A 438 -30.03 -2.22 33.09
C GLY A 438 -29.68 -2.39 31.61
N LEU A 439 -30.23 -3.45 31.01
CA LEU A 439 -30.24 -3.83 29.57
C LEU A 439 -28.89 -4.19 28.93
N GLY A 440 -28.65 -5.51 28.87
CA GLY A 440 -27.50 -6.11 28.20
C GLY A 440 -27.71 -6.33 26.69
N HIS A 441 -26.64 -6.12 25.93
CA HIS A 441 -25.99 -7.15 25.12
C HIS A 441 -24.63 -6.63 24.60
N PRO A 442 -23.49 -7.23 24.98
CA PRO A 442 -22.21 -6.95 24.34
C PRO A 442 -22.07 -7.80 23.07
N LEU A 443 -21.93 -7.17 21.91
CA LEU A 443 -21.51 -7.83 20.68
C LEU A 443 -19.99 -8.06 20.73
N HIS A 444 -19.63 -9.33 20.95
CA HIS A 444 -18.28 -9.84 20.79
C HIS A 444 -17.84 -9.68 19.33
N CYS A 445 -16.80 -8.90 19.07
CA CYS A 445 -16.08 -8.91 17.80
C CYS A 445 -15.21 -10.18 17.75
N SER A 446 -15.76 -11.26 17.21
CA SER A 446 -14.97 -12.43 16.82
C SER A 446 -14.58 -12.30 15.34
N GLY A 447 -13.32 -12.59 15.05
CA GLY A 447 -12.65 -12.31 13.78
C GLY A 447 -13.37 -12.85 12.55
N LEU A 448 -13.41 -12.01 11.52
CA LEU A 448 -13.66 -12.42 10.14
C LEU A 448 -12.43 -13.17 9.63
N SER A 449 -12.35 -14.44 9.99
CA SER A 449 -11.54 -15.44 9.30
C SER A 449 -12.17 -15.69 7.93
N ASP A 450 -11.41 -15.43 6.86
CA ASP A 450 -11.72 -15.80 5.48
C ASP A 450 -12.11 -17.30 5.43
N SER A 451 -13.34 -17.58 5.05
CA SER A 451 -13.72 -18.93 4.59
C SER A 451 -14.73 -18.78 3.46
N GLU A 452 -14.24 -18.82 2.23
CA GLU A 452 -15.07 -19.13 1.07
C GLU A 452 -15.32 -20.66 1.03
N PRO A 453 -16.50 -21.11 0.57
CA PRO A 453 -16.90 -22.50 0.67
C PRO A 453 -16.38 -23.30 -0.53
N HIS A 454 -15.32 -24.08 -0.31
CA HIS A 454 -14.96 -25.15 -1.24
C HIS A 454 -15.37 -26.52 -0.68
N SER A 455 -16.19 -27.21 -1.47
CA SER A 455 -16.40 -28.66 -1.52
C SER A 455 -16.94 -29.36 -0.27
N LEU A 456 -18.27 -29.39 -0.19
CA LEU A 456 -18.99 -30.57 0.30
C LEU A 456 -18.79 -31.70 -0.72
N MET A 457 -17.88 -32.63 -0.45
CA MET A 457 -17.83 -34.04 -0.90
C MET A 457 -16.41 -34.58 -0.70
N ALA A 458 -16.11 -35.13 0.48
CA ALA A 458 -15.13 -36.20 0.67
C ALA A 458 -15.01 -36.53 2.16
N ASN A 459 -15.45 -37.75 2.51
CA ASN A 459 -15.13 -38.57 3.69
C ASN A 459 -16.39 -39.21 4.31
N MET A 460 -17.17 -39.89 3.47
CA MET A 460 -17.69 -41.19 3.87
C MET A 460 -16.59 -42.20 3.55
N PHE A 461 -16.14 -42.95 4.56
CA PHE A 461 -15.59 -44.32 4.51
C PHE A 461 -14.63 -44.48 5.70
N HIS A 462 -15.15 -45.00 6.81
CA HIS A 462 -14.60 -46.13 7.56
C HIS A 462 -15.29 -46.24 8.93
N ALA A 463 -16.26 -47.14 9.04
CA ALA A 463 -16.38 -48.13 10.12
C ALA A 463 -17.69 -48.93 9.91
N MET A 464 -17.54 -50.21 9.58
CA MET A 464 -18.64 -51.18 9.48
C MET A 464 -18.96 -51.78 10.87
N SER A 465 -20.24 -51.68 11.25
CA SER A 465 -21.11 -52.70 11.89
C SER A 465 -20.82 -53.25 13.30
N PRO A 466 -21.81 -53.93 13.93
CA PRO A 466 -23.24 -53.61 14.13
C PRO A 466 -23.62 -53.75 15.64
N ALA A 467 -24.71 -53.24 16.22
CA ALA A 467 -26.09 -53.70 16.05
C ALA A 467 -27.00 -53.05 17.13
N THR A 468 -28.31 -53.02 16.85
CA THR A 468 -29.47 -52.96 17.77
C THR A 468 -30.07 -51.58 18.09
N MET A 469 -31.29 -51.39 17.57
CA MET A 469 -32.29 -50.34 17.84
C MET A 469 -33.06 -50.62 19.16
N PRO A 470 -34.10 -49.84 19.55
CA PRO A 470 -34.17 -48.48 20.11
C PRO A 470 -34.93 -48.57 21.47
N PRO A 471 -35.91 -47.73 21.91
CA PRO A 471 -36.19 -46.28 21.81
C PRO A 471 -36.50 -45.60 23.20
N HIS A 472 -36.85 -44.31 23.15
CA HIS A 472 -37.78 -43.57 24.02
C HIS A 472 -37.33 -42.77 25.27
N THR A 473 -37.96 -41.58 25.32
CA THR A 473 -38.51 -40.80 26.44
C THR A 473 -37.60 -39.88 27.27
N ASP A 474 -37.84 -38.59 27.04
CA ASP A 474 -38.44 -37.64 28.01
C ASP A 474 -37.73 -37.34 29.35
N VAL A 475 -37.54 -36.03 29.53
CA VAL A 475 -38.04 -35.25 30.68
C VAL A 475 -37.09 -34.93 31.85
N LEU A 476 -37.04 -33.60 32.07
CA LEU A 476 -36.82 -32.80 33.28
C LEU A 476 -35.43 -32.60 33.92
N CYS A 477 -35.08 -31.31 33.97
CA CYS A 477 -34.62 -30.51 35.11
C CYS A 477 -33.41 -30.97 35.96
N SER A 478 -32.34 -30.15 35.90
CA SER A 478 -31.72 -29.33 36.97
C SER A 478 -31.84 -29.79 38.45
N PRO A 479 -30.94 -29.41 39.40
CA PRO A 479 -30.00 -28.27 39.35
C PRO A 479 -28.65 -28.42 40.10
N HIS A 480 -27.84 -27.35 40.04
CA HIS A 480 -26.85 -26.86 41.04
C HIS A 480 -25.73 -27.79 41.54
N VAL A 481 -24.46 -27.36 41.44
CA VAL A 481 -23.67 -26.76 42.54
C VAL A 481 -22.27 -26.36 42.05
N SER A 482 -21.80 -25.26 42.63
CA SER A 482 -20.61 -24.42 42.51
C SER A 482 -19.20 -25.05 42.64
N ALA A 483 -18.21 -24.42 41.99
CA ALA A 483 -16.89 -23.98 42.50
C ALA A 483 -16.05 -23.50 41.30
N VAL A 484 -15.72 -22.22 41.08
CA VAL A 484 -14.74 -21.33 41.73
C VAL A 484 -13.28 -21.82 41.65
N SER A 485 -12.42 -20.96 41.06
CA SER A 485 -10.95 -20.99 40.99
C SER A 485 -10.33 -22.13 40.17
N GLU A 486 -9.29 -21.98 39.35
CA GLU A 486 -8.24 -20.97 39.30
C GLU A 486 -7.49 -21.12 37.96
N VAL A 487 -7.39 -20.03 37.18
CA VAL A 487 -6.53 -19.95 35.99
C VAL A 487 -5.29 -19.17 36.40
N ALA A 488 -4.20 -19.87 36.69
CA ALA A 488 -2.83 -19.34 36.67
C ALA A 488 -1.81 -20.46 36.95
N SER A 489 -1.37 -21.19 35.91
CA SER A 489 -0.04 -21.84 35.85
C SER A 489 0.07 -22.79 34.66
N ALA A 490 0.51 -22.28 33.50
CA ALA A 490 1.12 -23.14 32.48
C ALA A 490 1.97 -22.32 31.50
N LEU A 491 3.01 -21.67 32.01
CA LEU A 491 4.18 -21.30 31.21
C LEU A 491 5.42 -21.75 31.97
N ARG A 492 6.05 -22.84 31.53
CA ARG A 492 7.51 -23.03 31.57
C ARG A 492 7.92 -24.34 30.88
N SER A 493 8.96 -24.21 30.06
CA SER A 493 9.76 -25.25 29.38
C SER A 493 9.01 -25.96 28.23
N LEU A 494 9.60 -26.18 27.05
CA LEU A 494 10.93 -26.72 26.78
C LEU A 494 11.47 -26.24 25.42
N SER A 495 12.80 -26.14 25.35
CA SER A 495 13.62 -26.03 24.14
C SER A 495 13.61 -27.33 23.31
N PRO A 496 14.06 -27.29 22.05
CA PRO A 496 14.61 -28.49 21.42
C PRO A 496 16.06 -28.29 20.94
N GLN A 497 16.95 -29.13 21.45
CA GLN A 497 18.07 -29.67 20.68
C GLN A 497 17.52 -30.80 19.80
N GLN A 498 17.93 -30.89 18.52
CA GLN A 498 18.43 -32.13 17.90
C GLN A 498 18.79 -31.96 16.40
N SER A 499 20.06 -32.24 16.13
CA SER A 499 20.59 -33.24 15.18
C SER A 499 20.18 -33.25 13.70
N TYR A 500 21.21 -33.07 12.88
CA TYR A 500 21.31 -33.31 11.43
C TYR A 500 21.05 -34.75 11.00
N HIS A 501 20.44 -34.93 9.83
CA HIS A 501 20.73 -36.03 8.90
C HIS A 501 20.52 -35.59 7.44
N MET A 502 21.56 -35.81 6.60
CA MET A 502 21.57 -35.61 5.15
C MET A 502 20.90 -36.78 4.42
N THR A 503 20.28 -36.49 3.26
CA THR A 503 20.34 -37.37 2.08
C THR A 503 20.19 -36.57 0.78
N GLN A 504 21.11 -36.82 -0.15
CA GLN A 504 21.22 -36.26 -1.50
C GLN A 504 20.15 -36.83 -2.46
N ASN A 505 19.72 -36.06 -3.46
CA ASN A 505 19.90 -36.47 -4.87
C ASN A 505 19.72 -35.34 -5.90
N GLN A 506 20.47 -35.50 -7.01
CA GLN A 506 20.75 -34.63 -8.18
C GLN A 506 19.50 -34.50 -9.10
N SER A 507 19.33 -33.63 -10.12
CA SER A 507 20.19 -33.00 -11.14
C SER A 507 19.31 -32.10 -12.06
N GLY A 508 19.89 -31.13 -12.80
CA GLY A 508 19.36 -30.71 -14.13
C GLY A 508 19.24 -29.20 -14.50
N LEU A 509 20.26 -28.71 -15.23
CA LEU A 509 20.42 -27.55 -16.17
C LEU A 509 19.21 -26.64 -16.56
N GLU A 510 19.33 -25.30 -16.41
CA GLU A 510 19.70 -24.23 -17.40
C GLU A 510 18.52 -23.51 -18.12
N PHE A 511 18.32 -22.20 -17.89
CA PHE A 511 18.50 -21.11 -18.88
C PHE A 511 18.04 -19.73 -18.34
N ARG A 512 18.82 -18.69 -18.69
CA ARG A 512 18.54 -17.26 -18.47
C ARG A 512 17.45 -16.74 -19.42
N ASN A 513 16.52 -15.93 -18.91
CA ASN A 513 16.10 -14.68 -19.58
C ASN A 513 15.32 -13.77 -18.62
N SER A 514 15.77 -12.52 -18.56
CA SER A 514 15.21 -11.42 -17.78
C SER A 514 14.14 -10.68 -18.57
N SER A 515 12.89 -10.73 -18.13
CA SER A 515 11.81 -9.86 -18.59
C SER A 515 10.84 -9.57 -17.45
N PHE A 516 10.82 -8.32 -16.99
CA PHE A 516 9.83 -7.81 -16.05
C PHE A 516 8.50 -7.62 -16.79
N GLY A 517 7.59 -8.58 -16.63
CA GLY A 517 6.18 -8.50 -17.01
C GLY A 517 5.32 -8.64 -15.76
N SER A 518 4.49 -7.66 -15.47
CA SER A 518 3.58 -7.67 -14.34
C SER A 518 2.30 -8.43 -14.68
N SER A 519 2.19 -9.70 -14.28
CA SER A 519 0.90 -10.36 -14.00
C SER A 519 1.12 -11.76 -13.41
N LEU A 520 0.32 -12.07 -12.39
CA LEU A 520 0.12 -13.37 -11.73
C LEU A 520 1.29 -13.94 -10.92
N TRP A 521 1.31 -13.57 -9.64
CA TRP A 521 1.63 -14.50 -8.55
C TRP A 521 0.69 -14.18 -7.37
N GLU A 522 -0.51 -14.75 -7.40
CA GLU A 522 -1.26 -15.04 -6.17
C GLU A 522 -0.73 -16.38 -5.65
N GLY A 523 0.27 -16.29 -4.78
CA GLY A 523 0.68 -17.38 -3.91
C GLY A 523 0.62 -16.87 -2.47
N PRO A 524 0.23 -17.70 -1.48
CA PRO A 524 0.17 -17.27 -0.10
C PRO A 524 1.59 -16.98 0.39
N MET A 525 1.94 -15.69 0.46
CA MET A 525 3.12 -15.24 1.20
C MET A 525 2.81 -15.48 2.67
N THR A 526 3.30 -16.59 3.22
CA THR A 526 3.30 -16.84 4.65
C THR A 526 4.27 -15.86 5.31
N SER A 527 3.80 -14.62 5.53
CA SER A 527 4.41 -13.73 6.51
C SER A 527 4.23 -14.38 7.87
N GLY A 528 5.34 -14.69 8.55
CA GLY A 528 5.31 -15.37 9.84
C GLY A 528 4.51 -14.62 10.92
N PRO A 529 4.20 -15.30 12.04
CA PRO A 529 3.38 -14.74 13.12
C PRO A 529 3.88 -13.40 13.64
N LEU A 530 5.21 -13.16 13.64
CA LEU A 530 5.80 -11.89 14.07
C LEU A 530 5.32 -10.68 13.24
N SER A 531 5.13 -10.83 11.93
CA SER A 531 4.63 -9.74 11.08
C SER A 531 3.14 -9.46 11.31
N GLU A 532 2.36 -10.48 11.65
CA GLU A 532 0.95 -10.34 11.98
C GLU A 532 0.77 -9.67 13.35
N TYR A 533 1.52 -10.13 14.37
CA TYR A 533 1.56 -9.50 15.69
C TYR A 533 2.03 -8.05 15.61
N ALA A 534 3.15 -7.79 14.95
CA ALA A 534 3.67 -6.43 14.73
C ALA A 534 2.67 -5.54 14.01
N SER A 535 1.97 -6.07 13.01
CA SER A 535 0.98 -5.27 12.31
C SER A 535 -0.30 -5.07 13.09
N MET A 536 -0.73 -6.02 13.92
CA MET A 536 -1.91 -5.85 14.78
C MET A 536 -1.63 -4.85 15.89
N GLU A 537 -0.43 -4.89 16.49
CA GLU A 537 0.03 -3.87 17.42
C GLU A 537 0.06 -2.49 16.74
N MET A 538 0.65 -2.36 15.55
CA MET A 538 0.62 -1.09 14.82
C MET A 538 -0.78 -0.60 14.50
N SER A 539 -1.68 -1.50 14.11
CA SER A 539 -3.07 -1.16 13.78
C SER A 539 -3.77 -0.54 14.98
N LEU A 540 -3.55 -1.12 16.17
CA LEU A 540 -4.16 -0.67 17.41
C LEU A 540 -3.61 0.69 17.86
N HIS A 541 -2.28 0.87 17.78
CA HIS A 541 -1.68 2.16 18.11
C HIS A 541 -2.00 3.26 17.08
N ALA A 542 -2.12 2.91 15.80
CA ALA A 542 -2.53 3.86 14.76
C ALA A 542 -3.97 4.32 15.00
N LEU A 543 -4.90 3.40 15.28
CA LEU A 543 -6.27 3.76 15.66
C LEU A 543 -6.31 4.65 16.90
N TYR A 544 -5.51 4.33 17.92
CA TYR A 544 -5.45 5.12 19.15
C TYR A 544 -4.91 6.54 18.94
N MET A 545 -3.97 6.75 18.01
CA MET A 545 -3.45 8.07 17.68
C MET A 545 -4.45 8.96 16.93
N HIS A 546 -5.49 8.34 16.37
CA HIS A 546 -6.56 8.97 15.62
C HIS A 546 -7.79 9.32 16.49
N GLU A 547 -7.82 8.86 17.76
CA GLU A 547 -8.81 9.19 18.79
C GLU A 547 -8.40 10.42 19.61
#